data_AF-A0AAD3HMJ4-F1
#
_entry.id   AF-A0AAD3HMJ4-F1
#
_cell.length_a   1.000
_cell.length_b   1.000
_cell.length_c   1.000
_cell.angle_alpha   90.00
_cell.angle_beta   90.00
_cell.angle_gamma   90.00
#
_symmetry.space_group_name_H-M   'P 1'
#
loop_
_entity.id
_entity.type
_entity.pdbx_description
1 polymer ?
#
loop_
_entity_poly.entity_id
_entity_poly.type
_entity_poly.pdbx_seq_one_letter_code
_entity_poly.pdbx_strand_id
1 'polypeptide(L)'
;GGGAAGASPEPEGLYWEIRPDIRPLVKPYLTTKYTLQEREPGRGRFDPDSFLSGPALFCGVPRPTYRRWLTLWIRAMLRFAVGPHQAAFNALTVVMSLDLPLMTFMLPQVVHAVLVSGCPAATEAVRREVVAVLQAGAAGPAEADGQLELYLQALFGLLDVLGRWVKDAWQAGGGDGSQLLGAAAGGEDEGEVPQRAQCVRAFIESIPKETLARAASRCGAHARAVQTFEAHMRSEAMRAAQQQPGRPLPSSGGLNAAAEVTRPQYKNINADVSFLLEAYGQLGEPDGLAGLCAMRPGGLSEADQVLVAER
;
A
#
# COMPACT_ATOMS: atom_id res chain seq x y z
N GLY A 1 23.55 21.52 -28.72
CA GLY A 1 23.66 21.26 -30.16
C GLY A 1 23.17 19.87 -30.43
N GLY A 2 22.15 19.70 -31.27
CA GLY A 2 21.53 18.40 -31.55
C GLY A 2 22.29 17.66 -32.65
N GLY A 3 22.78 16.46 -32.33
CA GLY A 3 23.30 15.51 -33.30
C GLY A 3 22.17 14.69 -33.92
N ALA A 4 22.19 14.54 -35.25
CA ALA A 4 21.20 13.77 -35.99
C ALA A 4 21.41 12.25 -35.77
N ALA A 5 20.55 11.63 -34.98
CA ALA A 5 20.38 10.18 -34.96
C ALA A 5 19.19 9.78 -35.84
N GLY A 6 19.31 8.63 -36.52
CA GLY A 6 18.36 8.10 -37.49
C GLY A 6 16.95 7.88 -36.90
N ALA A 7 15.94 8.00 -37.77
CA ALA A 7 14.54 7.78 -37.40
C ALA A 7 14.34 6.35 -36.87
N SER A 8 13.65 6.22 -35.73
CA SER A 8 13.19 4.94 -35.23
C SER A 8 12.24 4.30 -36.26
N PRO A 9 12.32 2.97 -36.51
CA PRO A 9 11.37 2.29 -37.37
C PRO A 9 9.95 2.42 -36.81
N GLU A 10 8.94 2.49 -37.68
CA GLU A 10 7.54 2.58 -37.24
C GLU A 10 7.20 1.39 -36.33
N PRO A 11 6.54 1.62 -35.17
CA PRO A 11 6.23 0.55 -34.24
C PRO A 11 5.27 -0.44 -34.90
N GLU A 12 5.66 -1.71 -34.92
CA GLU A 12 4.98 -2.86 -35.50
C GLU A 12 3.50 -2.96 -35.06
N GLY A 13 2.58 -2.32 -35.80
CA GLY A 13 1.12 -2.45 -35.58
C GLY A 13 0.53 -1.71 -34.36
N LEU A 14 1.35 -1.37 -33.36
CA LEU A 14 0.91 -0.74 -32.09
C LEU A 14 0.15 0.58 -32.28
N TYR A 15 0.44 1.33 -33.35
CA TYR A 15 -0.27 2.57 -33.67
C TYR A 15 -1.76 2.35 -33.93
N TRP A 16 -2.14 1.17 -34.45
CA TRP A 16 -3.53 0.82 -34.71
C TRP A 16 -4.28 0.30 -33.50
N GLU A 17 -3.59 -0.05 -32.43
CA GLU A 17 -4.20 -0.40 -31.14
C GLU A 17 -4.62 0.85 -30.34
N ILE A 18 -4.01 2.00 -30.64
CA ILE A 18 -4.36 3.28 -30.01
C ILE A 18 -5.79 3.67 -30.41
N ARG A 19 -6.56 4.22 -29.45
CA ARG A 19 -7.90 4.74 -29.71
C ARG A 19 -7.91 5.74 -30.88
N PRO A 20 -8.91 5.67 -31.78
CA PRO A 20 -8.90 6.41 -33.05
C PRO A 20 -8.86 7.94 -32.89
N ASP A 21 -9.40 8.47 -31.79
CA ASP A 21 -9.39 9.90 -31.44
C ASP A 21 -8.01 10.43 -31.05
N ILE A 22 -7.12 9.56 -30.56
CA ILE A 22 -5.76 9.93 -30.09
C ILE A 22 -4.71 9.75 -31.21
N ARG A 23 -4.99 8.89 -32.19
CA ARG A 23 -4.10 8.63 -33.34
C ARG A 23 -3.57 9.88 -34.06
N PRO A 24 -4.38 10.91 -34.40
CA PRO A 24 -3.86 12.10 -35.08
C PRO A 24 -2.89 12.90 -34.19
N LEU A 25 -3.05 12.84 -32.86
CA LEU A 25 -2.16 13.52 -31.91
C LEU A 25 -0.81 12.80 -31.78
N VAL A 26 -0.79 11.47 -31.81
CA VAL A 26 0.43 10.67 -31.65
C VAL A 26 1.22 10.53 -32.95
N LYS A 27 0.54 10.55 -34.11
CA LYS A 27 1.16 10.41 -35.44
C LYS A 27 2.45 11.22 -35.66
N PRO A 28 2.50 12.54 -35.38
CA PRO A 28 3.72 13.32 -35.57
C PRO A 28 4.89 12.89 -34.67
N TYR A 29 4.62 12.18 -33.58
CA TYR A 29 5.64 11.70 -32.65
C TYR A 29 6.22 10.33 -33.03
N LEU A 30 5.62 9.59 -33.96
CA LEU A 30 6.16 8.28 -34.42
C LEU A 30 7.52 8.42 -35.10
N THR A 31 7.72 9.52 -35.83
CA THR A 31 8.98 9.81 -36.52
C THR A 31 9.81 10.86 -35.79
N THR A 32 9.55 11.08 -34.51
CA THR A 32 10.21 12.14 -33.75
C THR A 32 11.70 11.86 -33.59
N LYS A 33 12.49 12.93 -33.62
CA LYS A 33 13.93 12.91 -33.32
C LYS A 33 14.24 13.43 -31.93
N TYR A 34 13.22 13.72 -31.11
CA TYR A 34 13.42 14.14 -29.74
C TYR A 34 14.01 12.99 -28.94
N THR A 35 15.26 13.15 -28.53
CA THR A 35 15.92 12.25 -27.60
C THR A 35 15.89 12.88 -26.21
N LEU A 36 15.61 12.05 -25.20
CA LEU A 36 15.76 12.47 -23.83
C LEU A 36 17.26 12.51 -23.53
N GLN A 37 17.80 13.71 -23.34
CA GLN A 37 19.17 13.82 -22.85
C GLN A 37 19.20 13.34 -21.41
N GLU A 38 19.94 12.26 -21.19
CA GLU A 38 20.28 11.83 -19.84
C GLU A 38 21.12 12.94 -19.21
N ARG A 39 20.52 13.63 -18.23
CA ARG A 39 21.19 14.73 -17.54
C ARG A 39 22.38 14.14 -16.76
N GLU A 40 23.59 14.50 -17.17
CA GLU A 40 24.85 14.21 -16.46
C GLU A 40 24.65 14.35 -14.93
N PRO A 41 25.12 13.38 -14.12
CA PRO A 41 24.93 13.41 -12.67
C PRO A 41 25.73 14.56 -12.05
N GLY A 42 25.12 15.74 -11.96
CA GLY A 42 25.66 16.87 -11.22
C GLY A 42 25.85 16.53 -9.73
N ARG A 43 26.84 17.16 -9.10
CA ARG A 43 27.07 17.08 -7.64
C ARG A 43 25.77 17.35 -6.86
N GLY A 44 25.42 16.44 -5.95
CA GLY A 44 24.25 16.56 -5.07
C GLY A 44 23.03 15.72 -5.49
N ARG A 45 23.17 14.80 -6.45
CA ARG A 45 22.11 13.83 -6.78
C ARG A 45 21.89 12.87 -5.60
N PHE A 46 20.62 12.51 -5.38
CA PHE A 46 20.22 11.38 -4.56
C PHE A 46 20.98 10.13 -5.03
N ASP A 47 21.80 9.57 -4.15
CA ASP A 47 22.47 8.29 -4.41
C ASP A 47 21.40 7.18 -4.36
N PRO A 48 21.08 6.55 -5.49
CA PRO A 48 20.03 5.56 -5.51
C PRO A 48 20.43 4.26 -4.79
N ASP A 49 21.69 4.04 -4.43
CA ASP A 49 22.10 2.96 -3.53
C ASP A 49 21.75 3.29 -2.07
N SER A 50 21.65 4.60 -1.72
CA SER A 50 21.13 5.05 -0.44
C SER A 50 19.66 4.65 -0.22
N PHE A 51 18.88 4.46 -1.29
CA PHE A 51 17.52 3.92 -1.17
C PHE A 51 17.51 2.50 -0.56
N LEU A 52 18.47 1.66 -0.96
CA LEU A 52 18.52 0.26 -0.53
C LEU A 52 18.93 0.15 0.94
N SER A 53 19.97 0.89 1.33
CA SER A 53 20.64 0.72 2.64
C SER A 53 20.41 1.87 3.63
N GLY A 54 19.89 3.00 3.16
CA GLY A 54 19.66 4.20 3.98
C GLY A 54 18.34 4.21 4.73
N PRO A 55 18.14 5.22 5.60
CA PRO A 55 16.86 5.44 6.26
C PRO A 55 15.75 5.73 5.23
N ALA A 56 14.50 5.58 5.64
CA ALA A 56 13.36 5.99 4.81
C ALA A 56 13.51 7.47 4.41
N LEU A 57 13.23 7.79 3.15
CA LEU A 57 13.31 9.13 2.56
C LEU A 57 12.41 10.10 3.33
N PHE A 58 11.26 9.62 3.79
CA PHE A 58 10.32 10.31 4.65
C PHE A 58 10.97 10.81 5.95
N CYS A 59 11.90 10.04 6.52
CA CYS A 59 12.62 10.39 7.75
C CYS A 59 13.83 11.30 7.52
N GLY A 60 14.01 11.82 6.30
CA GLY A 60 15.07 12.79 6.01
C GLY A 60 14.98 14.03 6.90
N VAL A 61 16.12 14.63 7.23
CA VAL A 61 16.19 15.86 8.04
C VAL A 61 16.78 17.00 7.18
N PRO A 62 16.04 18.10 6.94
CA PRO A 62 14.62 18.30 7.27
C PRO A 62 13.71 17.38 6.44
N ARG A 63 12.51 17.08 6.96
CA ARG A 63 11.51 16.24 6.27
C ARG A 63 11.22 16.81 4.87
N PRO A 64 11.31 16.01 3.80
CA PRO A 64 10.98 16.49 2.46
C PRO A 64 9.52 16.91 2.41
N THR A 65 9.15 17.88 1.55
CA THR A 65 7.74 18.17 1.27
C THR A 65 7.10 17.02 0.50
N TYR A 66 5.77 16.91 0.51
CA TYR A 66 5.04 15.79 -0.13
C TYR A 66 5.44 15.59 -1.60
N ARG A 67 5.49 16.68 -2.37
CA ARG A 67 5.91 16.66 -3.77
C ARG A 67 7.36 16.22 -3.95
N ARG A 68 8.27 16.69 -3.07
CA ARG A 68 9.68 16.33 -3.11
C ARG A 68 9.88 14.86 -2.74
N TRP A 69 9.18 14.39 -1.72
CA TRP A 69 9.17 12.99 -1.30
C TRP A 69 8.71 12.06 -2.42
N LEU A 70 7.56 12.33 -3.04
CA LEU A 70 7.08 11.54 -4.19
C LEU A 70 8.10 11.51 -5.33
N THR A 71 8.67 12.68 -5.67
CA THR A 71 9.67 12.78 -6.73
C THR A 71 10.91 11.93 -6.42
N LEU A 72 11.41 11.99 -5.18
CA LEU A 72 12.58 11.23 -4.75
C LEU A 72 12.26 9.73 -4.71
N TRP A 73 11.11 9.35 -4.15
CA TRP A 73 10.74 7.97 -3.98
C TRP A 73 10.51 7.26 -5.32
N ILE A 74 9.75 7.87 -6.23
CA ILE A 74 9.57 7.32 -7.57
C ILE A 74 10.91 7.21 -8.29
N ARG A 75 11.74 8.27 -8.26
CA ARG A 75 13.08 8.23 -8.89
C ARG A 75 14.00 7.14 -8.32
N ALA A 76 13.95 6.92 -7.02
CA ALA A 76 14.72 5.87 -6.37
C ALA A 76 14.31 4.47 -6.86
N MET A 77 13.01 4.25 -7.07
CA MET A 77 12.44 2.97 -7.50
C MET A 77 12.65 2.66 -8.98
N LEU A 78 12.72 3.68 -9.85
CA LEU A 78 12.76 3.49 -11.31
C LEU A 78 13.86 2.54 -11.82
N ARG A 79 15.05 2.57 -11.21
CA ARG A 79 16.15 1.67 -11.59
C ARG A 79 15.87 0.20 -11.26
N PHE A 80 14.95 -0.06 -10.32
CA PHE A 80 14.55 -1.39 -9.87
C PHE A 80 13.23 -1.84 -10.49
N ALA A 81 12.49 -0.92 -11.12
CA ALA A 81 11.27 -1.18 -11.87
C ALA A 81 11.59 -1.75 -13.26
N VAL A 82 12.22 -2.93 -13.27
CA VAL A 82 12.53 -3.68 -14.50
C VAL A 82 11.24 -4.32 -15.02
N GLY A 83 11.10 -4.43 -16.34
CA GLY A 83 9.95 -5.11 -16.96
C GLY A 83 9.40 -4.37 -18.19
N PRO A 84 8.22 -4.77 -18.69
CA PRO A 84 7.68 -4.30 -19.97
C PRO A 84 7.41 -2.78 -19.98
N HIS A 85 7.14 -2.19 -18.81
CA HIS A 85 6.84 -0.76 -18.69
C HIS A 85 8.08 0.12 -18.44
N GLN A 86 9.29 -0.45 -18.36
CA GLN A 86 10.51 0.30 -18.03
C GLN A 86 10.78 1.45 -19.01
N ALA A 87 10.59 1.21 -20.31
CA ALA A 87 10.75 2.25 -21.34
C ALA A 87 9.75 3.41 -21.15
N ALA A 88 8.50 3.10 -20.84
CA ALA A 88 7.47 4.09 -20.56
C ALA A 88 7.79 4.89 -19.28
N PHE A 89 8.23 4.21 -18.22
CA PHE A 89 8.65 4.88 -17.00
C PHE A 89 9.81 5.84 -17.23
N ASN A 90 10.84 5.40 -17.96
CA ASN A 90 12.00 6.22 -18.34
C ASN A 90 11.59 7.47 -19.12
N ALA A 91 10.65 7.34 -20.06
CA ALA A 91 10.13 8.47 -20.82
C ALA A 91 9.38 9.48 -19.94
N LEU A 92 8.59 9.00 -18.98
CA LEU A 92 7.78 9.84 -18.09
C LEU A 92 8.62 10.56 -17.02
N THR A 93 9.82 10.09 -16.69
CA THR A 93 10.68 10.66 -15.63
C THR A 93 10.94 12.17 -15.77
N VAL A 94 11.04 12.64 -17.01
CA VAL A 94 11.38 14.02 -17.34
C VAL A 94 10.19 14.95 -17.06
N VAL A 95 8.98 14.48 -17.34
CA VAL A 95 7.74 15.26 -17.18
C VAL A 95 7.13 15.07 -15.79
N MET A 96 7.42 13.95 -15.12
CA MET A 96 6.88 13.61 -13.81
C MET A 96 7.06 14.73 -12.76
N SER A 97 8.20 15.41 -12.74
CA SER A 97 8.42 16.50 -11.77
C SER A 97 7.64 17.79 -12.08
N LEU A 98 6.88 17.84 -13.16
CA LEU A 98 6.03 18.97 -13.53
C LEU A 98 4.59 18.77 -13.06
N ASP A 99 4.10 17.52 -13.03
CA ASP A 99 2.69 17.21 -12.80
C ASP A 99 2.47 16.22 -11.64
N LEU A 100 1.74 16.67 -10.61
CA LEU A 100 1.46 15.89 -9.41
C LEU A 100 0.47 14.73 -9.66
N PRO A 101 -0.65 14.93 -10.36
CA PRO A 101 -1.50 13.86 -10.87
C PRO A 101 -0.71 12.73 -11.56
N LEU A 102 0.22 13.06 -12.46
CA LEU A 102 1.09 12.07 -13.10
C LEU A 102 1.94 11.29 -12.08
N MET A 103 2.54 11.97 -11.08
CA MET A 103 3.28 11.27 -10.01
C MET A 103 2.40 10.29 -9.24
N THR A 104 1.19 10.70 -8.86
CA THR A 104 0.25 9.85 -8.12
C THR A 104 -0.23 8.67 -8.96
N PHE A 105 -0.41 8.85 -10.27
CA PHE A 105 -0.74 7.77 -11.20
C PHE A 105 0.43 6.80 -11.39
N MET A 106 1.65 7.31 -11.51
CA MET A 106 2.84 6.49 -11.71
C MET A 106 3.22 5.68 -10.47
N LEU A 107 3.02 6.22 -9.27
CA LEU A 107 3.49 5.62 -8.02
C LEU A 107 3.07 4.14 -7.87
N PRO A 108 1.78 3.76 -8.00
CA PRO A 108 1.38 2.36 -7.93
C PRO A 108 2.00 1.47 -8.99
N GLN A 109 2.17 1.98 -10.21
CA GLN A 109 2.73 1.21 -11.32
C GLN A 109 4.22 0.92 -11.13
N VAL A 110 4.97 1.92 -10.66
CA VAL A 110 6.39 1.78 -10.36
C VAL A 110 6.60 0.86 -9.16
N VAL A 111 5.83 1.02 -8.08
CA VAL A 111 5.90 0.11 -6.92
C VAL A 111 5.59 -1.32 -7.34
N HIS A 112 4.51 -1.54 -8.09
CA HIS A 112 4.14 -2.85 -8.60
C HIS A 112 5.29 -3.50 -9.41
N ALA A 113 5.91 -2.74 -10.32
CA ALA A 113 7.05 -3.24 -11.09
C ALA A 113 8.24 -3.63 -10.21
N VAL A 114 8.55 -2.86 -9.16
CA VAL A 114 9.59 -3.21 -8.19
C VAL A 114 9.24 -4.48 -7.41
N LEU A 115 7.98 -4.64 -6.98
CA LEU A 115 7.55 -5.82 -6.22
C LEU A 115 7.58 -7.12 -7.05
N VAL A 116 7.30 -7.00 -8.35
CA VAL A 116 7.21 -8.15 -9.27
C VAL A 116 8.57 -8.52 -9.87
N SER A 117 9.36 -7.53 -10.26
CA SER A 117 10.58 -7.75 -11.06
C SER A 117 11.86 -7.22 -10.40
N GLY A 118 11.73 -6.52 -9.27
CA GLY A 118 12.86 -5.97 -8.54
C GLY A 118 13.54 -7.00 -7.64
N CYS A 119 14.66 -6.60 -7.04
CA CYS A 119 15.36 -7.44 -6.06
C CYS A 119 14.70 -7.36 -4.66
N PRO A 120 14.92 -8.36 -3.78
CA PRO A 120 14.37 -8.35 -2.42
C PRO A 120 14.77 -7.10 -1.61
N ALA A 121 15.98 -6.59 -1.82
CA ALA A 121 16.44 -5.36 -1.16
C ALA A 121 15.63 -4.12 -1.57
N ALA A 122 15.23 -4.02 -2.84
CA ALA A 122 14.38 -2.94 -3.31
C ALA A 122 12.95 -3.04 -2.75
N THR A 123 12.40 -4.26 -2.70
CA THR A 123 11.10 -4.51 -2.06
C THR A 123 11.12 -4.13 -0.57
N GLU A 124 12.19 -4.48 0.14
CA GLU A 124 12.37 -4.10 1.53
C GLU A 124 12.53 -2.58 1.71
N ALA A 125 13.23 -1.90 0.79
CA ALA A 125 13.32 -0.44 0.80
C ALA A 125 11.95 0.24 0.59
N VAL A 126 11.12 -0.29 -0.30
CA VAL A 126 9.72 0.17 -0.47
C VAL A 126 8.94 -0.06 0.82
N ARG A 127 9.05 -1.25 1.43
CA ARG A 127 8.35 -1.58 2.68
C ARG A 127 8.76 -0.64 3.80
N ARG A 128 10.06 -0.36 3.94
CA ARG A 128 10.62 0.56 4.93
C ARG A 128 10.03 1.96 4.79
N GLU A 129 9.91 2.46 3.56
CA GLU A 129 9.30 3.76 3.28
C GLU A 129 7.83 3.80 3.72
N VAL A 130 7.05 2.79 3.30
CA VAL A 130 5.63 2.67 3.67
C VAL A 130 5.46 2.62 5.18
N VAL A 131 6.25 1.79 5.87
CA VAL A 131 6.17 1.65 7.32
C VAL A 131 6.57 2.93 8.04
N ALA A 132 7.58 3.66 7.57
CA ALA A 132 8.00 4.92 8.18
C ALA A 132 6.89 5.98 8.17
N VAL A 133 6.20 6.14 7.04
CA VAL A 133 5.08 7.08 6.92
C VAL A 133 3.89 6.61 7.78
N LEU A 134 3.57 5.32 7.77
CA LEU A 134 2.49 4.76 8.60
C LEU A 134 2.79 4.91 10.10
N GLN A 135 4.05 4.77 10.52
CA GLN A 135 4.47 4.99 11.90
C GLN A 135 4.29 6.45 12.31
N ALA A 136 4.63 7.42 11.46
CA ALA A 136 4.34 8.82 11.72
C ALA A 136 2.83 9.10 11.77
N GLY A 137 2.04 8.43 10.92
CA GLY A 137 0.58 8.48 10.97
C GLY A 137 0.00 7.91 12.26
N ALA A 138 0.56 6.80 12.75
CA ALA A 138 0.16 6.14 13.99
C ALA A 138 0.70 6.84 15.25
N ALA A 139 1.71 7.71 15.11
CA ALA A 139 2.19 8.56 16.18
C ALA A 139 1.12 9.60 16.55
N GLY A 140 1.11 10.03 17.81
CA GLY A 140 0.15 11.00 18.32
C GLY A 140 0.22 12.37 17.62
N PRO A 141 -0.59 13.35 18.08
CA PRO A 141 -0.70 14.66 17.44
C PRO A 141 0.61 15.47 17.38
N ALA A 142 1.63 15.09 18.17
CA ALA A 142 2.96 15.71 18.14
C ALA A 142 3.69 15.58 16.78
N GLU A 143 3.37 14.55 15.99
CA GLU A 143 3.94 14.32 14.65
C GLU A 143 3.08 14.90 13.52
N ALA A 144 2.07 15.73 13.84
CA ALA A 144 1.23 16.43 12.87
C ALA A 144 1.99 17.51 12.10
N ASP A 145 2.88 17.06 11.22
CA ASP A 145 3.36 17.89 10.13
C ASP A 145 2.17 18.17 9.19
N GLY A 146 1.99 19.43 8.77
CA GLY A 146 0.81 19.88 8.02
C GLY A 146 0.61 19.21 6.66
N GLN A 147 1.56 18.35 6.24
CA GLN A 147 1.47 17.55 5.02
C GLN A 147 1.30 16.04 5.27
N LEU A 148 1.34 15.55 6.52
CA LEU A 148 1.32 14.12 6.85
C LEU A 148 0.14 13.37 6.19
N GLU A 149 -1.03 13.99 6.19
CA GLU A 149 -2.24 13.45 5.57
C GLU A 149 -2.08 13.19 4.07
N LEU A 150 -1.34 14.03 3.34
CA LEU A 150 -1.09 13.84 1.90
C LEU A 150 -0.24 12.60 1.64
N TYR A 151 0.75 12.32 2.49
CA TYR A 151 1.54 11.08 2.39
C TYR A 151 0.67 9.86 2.66
N LEU A 152 -0.13 9.91 3.74
CA LEU A 152 -1.01 8.81 4.12
C LEU A 152 -2.05 8.51 3.02
N GLN A 153 -2.68 9.54 2.46
CA GLN A 153 -3.62 9.40 1.34
C GLN A 153 -2.95 8.77 0.12
N ALA A 154 -1.73 9.19 -0.22
CA ALA A 154 -0.98 8.59 -1.33
C ALA A 154 -0.66 7.11 -1.07
N LEU A 155 -0.27 6.76 0.15
CA LEU A 155 -0.01 5.37 0.53
C LEU A 155 -1.26 4.51 0.54
N PHE A 156 -2.37 5.02 1.04
CA PHE A 156 -3.64 4.31 1.02
C PHE A 156 -4.15 4.11 -0.41
N GLY A 157 -4.03 5.12 -1.27
CA GLY A 157 -4.33 4.97 -2.69
C GLY A 157 -3.43 3.93 -3.38
N LEU A 158 -2.14 3.92 -3.06
CA LEU A 158 -1.19 2.90 -3.51
C LEU A 158 -1.62 1.49 -3.07
N LEU A 159 -1.87 1.28 -1.78
CA LEU A 159 -2.28 -0.02 -1.23
C LEU A 159 -3.61 -0.51 -1.82
N ASP A 160 -4.54 0.40 -2.08
CA ASP A 160 -5.83 0.07 -2.71
C ASP A 160 -5.66 -0.38 -4.17
N VAL A 161 -4.78 0.28 -4.93
CA VAL A 161 -4.47 -0.13 -6.31
C VAL A 161 -3.79 -1.51 -6.31
N LEU A 162 -2.80 -1.73 -5.44
CA LEU A 162 -2.14 -3.03 -5.33
C LEU A 162 -3.12 -4.14 -4.88
N GLY A 163 -3.97 -3.85 -3.88
CA GLY A 163 -4.96 -4.81 -3.38
C GLY A 163 -6.04 -5.15 -4.40
N ARG A 164 -6.50 -4.18 -5.20
CA ARG A 164 -7.39 -4.44 -6.34
C ARG A 164 -6.70 -5.30 -7.39
N TRP A 165 -5.48 -4.93 -7.79
CA TRP A 165 -4.72 -5.69 -8.77
C TRP A 165 -4.51 -7.15 -8.35
N VAL A 166 -4.18 -7.40 -7.07
CA VAL A 166 -4.08 -8.76 -6.54
C VAL A 166 -5.40 -9.51 -6.75
N LYS A 167 -6.54 -8.94 -6.35
CA LYS A 167 -7.87 -9.58 -6.53
C LYS A 167 -8.16 -9.88 -8.00
N ASP A 168 -7.91 -8.91 -8.88
CA ASP A 168 -8.15 -9.05 -10.32
C ASP A 168 -7.27 -10.15 -10.92
N ALA A 169 -6.00 -10.24 -10.49
CA ALA A 169 -5.07 -11.28 -10.93
C ALA A 169 -5.51 -12.69 -10.50
N TRP A 170 -6.03 -12.86 -9.28
CA TRP A 170 -6.57 -14.15 -8.81
C TRP A 170 -7.85 -14.55 -9.56
N GLN A 171 -8.71 -13.58 -9.87
CA GLN A 171 -9.93 -13.83 -10.64
C GLN A 171 -9.63 -14.19 -12.10
N ALA A 172 -8.62 -13.55 -12.70
CA ALA A 172 -8.18 -13.84 -14.06
C ALA A 172 -7.50 -15.21 -14.18
N GLY A 173 -6.78 -15.66 -13.14
CA GLY A 173 -6.12 -16.97 -13.07
C GLY A 173 -7.05 -18.13 -12.66
N GLY A 174 -8.35 -18.07 -12.97
CA GLY A 174 -9.30 -19.18 -12.79
C GLY A 174 -9.77 -19.44 -11.35
N GLY A 175 -9.38 -18.60 -10.38
CA GLY A 175 -9.79 -18.74 -8.98
C GLY A 175 -11.16 -18.14 -8.73
N ASP A 176 -12.20 -18.97 -8.77
CA ASP A 176 -13.45 -18.67 -8.08
C ASP A 176 -13.13 -18.37 -6.60
N GLY A 177 -13.60 -17.24 -6.08
CA GLY A 177 -13.16 -16.62 -4.81
C GLY A 177 -13.43 -17.45 -3.54
N SER A 178 -13.80 -18.71 -3.68
CA SER A 178 -14.09 -19.69 -2.63
C SER A 178 -12.89 -20.61 -2.30
N GLN A 179 -11.87 -20.71 -3.16
CA GLN A 179 -10.72 -21.58 -2.90
C GLN A 179 -9.60 -20.89 -2.11
N LEU A 180 -9.86 -20.59 -0.83
CA LEU A 180 -8.81 -20.28 0.14
C LEU A 180 -8.26 -21.54 0.85
N LEU A 181 -8.68 -22.77 0.48
CA LEU A 181 -8.37 -23.99 1.23
C LEU A 181 -8.12 -25.30 0.44
N GLY A 182 -7.90 -25.29 -0.88
CA GLY A 182 -7.75 -26.53 -1.66
C GLY A 182 -6.68 -26.46 -2.75
N ALA A 183 -5.86 -27.52 -2.86
CA ALA A 183 -4.61 -27.57 -3.59
C ALA A 183 -4.71 -27.79 -5.11
N ALA A 184 -3.63 -27.35 -5.79
CA ALA A 184 -2.94 -27.95 -6.94
C ALA A 184 -3.74 -28.43 -8.17
N ALA A 185 -3.55 -27.77 -9.33
CA ALA A 185 -2.78 -28.31 -10.47
C ALA A 185 -3.10 -27.56 -11.79
N GLY A 186 -2.05 -27.09 -12.47
CA GLY A 186 -1.89 -27.25 -13.93
C GLY A 186 -2.23 -26.09 -14.87
N GLY A 187 -1.21 -25.31 -15.27
CA GLY A 187 -1.24 -24.45 -16.46
C GLY A 187 0.01 -23.58 -16.55
N GLU A 188 0.82 -23.73 -17.61
CA GLU A 188 2.19 -23.17 -17.69
C GLU A 188 2.27 -21.63 -17.92
N ASP A 189 1.13 -20.94 -18.03
CA ASP A 189 1.02 -19.47 -17.93
C ASP A 189 0.20 -19.01 -16.70
N GLU A 190 -0.59 -19.94 -16.12
CA GLU A 190 -1.26 -19.79 -14.83
C GLU A 190 -0.28 -19.89 -13.65
N GLY A 191 1.00 -20.17 -13.86
CA GLY A 191 2.00 -20.14 -12.80
C GLY A 191 2.57 -18.75 -12.53
N GLU A 192 2.73 -17.93 -13.58
CA GLU A 192 3.41 -16.64 -13.47
C GLU A 192 2.53 -15.56 -12.85
N VAL A 193 1.27 -15.43 -13.29
CA VAL A 193 0.35 -14.41 -12.75
C VAL A 193 0.08 -14.63 -11.26
N PRO A 194 -0.18 -15.86 -10.77
CA PRO A 194 -0.28 -16.13 -9.34
C PRO A 194 1.01 -15.90 -8.58
N GLN A 195 2.18 -16.20 -9.15
CA GLN A 195 3.46 -15.91 -8.49
C GLN A 195 3.65 -14.40 -8.29
N ARG A 196 3.37 -13.59 -9.33
CA ARG A 196 3.42 -12.12 -9.26
C ARG A 196 2.39 -11.59 -8.25
N ALA A 197 1.17 -12.13 -8.26
CA ALA A 197 0.12 -11.82 -7.29
C ALA A 197 0.53 -12.17 -5.86
N GLN A 198 1.24 -13.29 -5.68
CA GLN A 198 1.76 -13.72 -4.39
C GLN A 198 2.86 -12.80 -3.87
N CYS A 199 3.77 -12.31 -4.72
CA CYS A 199 4.77 -11.31 -4.32
C CYS A 199 4.12 -10.02 -3.79
N VAL A 200 3.13 -9.48 -4.53
CA VAL A 200 2.42 -8.26 -4.12
C VAL A 200 1.57 -8.51 -2.87
N ARG A 201 0.92 -9.67 -2.76
CA ARG A 201 0.17 -10.06 -1.57
C ARG A 201 1.07 -10.17 -0.34
N ALA A 202 2.21 -10.84 -0.46
CA ALA A 202 3.19 -10.99 0.62
C ALA A 202 3.72 -9.62 1.08
N PHE A 203 3.93 -8.69 0.15
CA PHE A 203 4.27 -7.31 0.49
C PHE A 203 3.17 -6.63 1.31
N ILE A 204 1.90 -6.69 0.90
CA ILE A 204 0.78 -6.09 1.65
C ILE A 204 0.65 -6.73 3.05
N GLU A 205 0.79 -8.05 3.14
CA GLU A 205 0.72 -8.80 4.41
C GLU A 205 1.91 -8.50 5.34
N SER A 206 3.05 -8.05 4.81
CA SER A 206 4.23 -7.66 5.60
C SER A 206 4.08 -6.33 6.34
N ILE A 207 3.06 -5.52 6.00
CA ILE A 207 2.80 -4.23 6.64
C ILE A 207 2.10 -4.46 7.99
N PRO A 208 2.58 -3.87 9.10
CA PRO A 208 1.94 -4.05 10.40
C PRO A 208 0.51 -3.49 10.40
N LYS A 209 -0.47 -4.37 10.64
CA LYS A 209 -1.90 -4.02 10.58
C LYS A 209 -2.32 -3.02 11.66
N GLU A 210 -1.69 -3.08 12.83
CA GLU A 210 -1.94 -2.13 13.93
C GLU A 210 -1.56 -0.70 13.54
N THR A 211 -0.35 -0.50 12.99
CA THR A 211 0.10 0.83 12.56
C THR A 211 -0.72 1.34 11.37
N LEU A 212 -1.08 0.45 10.45
CA LEU A 212 -1.97 0.78 9.33
C LEU A 212 -3.33 1.27 9.83
N ALA A 213 -3.95 0.58 10.79
CA ALA A 213 -5.25 0.97 11.33
C ALA A 213 -5.21 2.33 12.04
N ARG A 214 -4.20 2.58 12.88
CA ARG A 214 -4.05 3.88 13.56
C ARG A 214 -3.82 5.02 12.56
N ALA A 215 -2.97 4.79 11.57
CA ALA A 215 -2.75 5.76 10.49
C ALA A 215 -4.01 6.01 9.65
N ALA A 216 -4.85 4.99 9.43
CA ALA A 216 -6.12 5.13 8.73
C ALA A 216 -7.14 5.97 9.51
N SER A 217 -7.20 5.81 10.84
CA SER A 217 -8.07 6.64 11.68
C SER A 217 -7.71 8.12 11.55
N ARG A 218 -6.41 8.42 11.52
CA ARG A 218 -5.90 9.80 11.39
C ARG A 218 -6.24 10.47 10.07
N CYS A 219 -6.31 9.72 8.96
CA CYS A 219 -6.68 10.29 7.67
C CYS A 219 -8.20 10.32 7.43
N GLY A 220 -9.01 10.14 8.48
CA GLY A 220 -10.48 10.13 8.41
C GLY A 220 -11.08 8.86 7.81
N ALA A 221 -10.29 7.82 7.57
CA ALA A 221 -10.76 6.55 7.01
C ALA A 221 -11.19 5.57 8.13
N HIS A 222 -12.13 5.98 8.97
CA HIS A 222 -12.51 5.26 10.19
C HIS A 222 -13.03 3.83 9.93
N ALA A 223 -13.81 3.62 8.87
CA ALA A 223 -14.27 2.28 8.47
C ALA A 223 -13.09 1.33 8.16
N ARG A 224 -12.06 1.83 7.45
CA ARG A 224 -10.84 1.07 7.14
C ARG A 224 -10.02 0.81 8.41
N ALA A 225 -9.97 1.79 9.31
CA ALA A 225 -9.29 1.68 10.59
C ALA A 225 -9.88 0.54 11.43
N VAL A 226 -11.20 0.55 11.63
CA VAL A 226 -11.95 -0.50 12.35
C VAL A 226 -11.72 -1.86 11.70
N GLN A 227 -11.97 -1.98 10.40
CA GLN A 227 -11.84 -3.25 9.67
C GLN A 227 -10.43 -3.85 9.83
N THR A 228 -9.39 -3.03 9.68
CA THR A 228 -8.00 -3.51 9.73
C THR A 228 -7.58 -3.83 11.16
N PHE A 229 -8.03 -3.05 12.13
CA PHE A 229 -7.74 -3.28 13.54
C PHE A 229 -8.43 -4.55 14.06
N GLU A 230 -9.69 -4.79 13.72
CA GLU A 230 -10.37 -6.02 14.09
C GLU A 230 -9.75 -7.25 13.44
N ALA A 231 -9.36 -7.15 12.16
CA ALA A 231 -8.64 -8.22 11.48
C ALA A 231 -7.28 -8.51 12.15
N HIS A 232 -6.58 -7.47 12.62
CA HIS A 232 -5.37 -7.60 13.41
C HIS A 232 -5.61 -8.36 14.72
N MET A 233 -6.58 -7.92 15.52
CA MET A 233 -6.93 -8.56 16.79
C MET A 233 -7.34 -10.01 16.62
N ARG A 234 -8.17 -10.33 15.62
CA ARG A 234 -8.56 -11.70 15.29
C ARG A 234 -7.34 -12.57 14.95
N SER A 235 -6.41 -12.03 14.16
CA SER A 235 -5.19 -12.78 13.80
C SER A 235 -4.25 -13.01 14.99
N GLU A 236 -4.07 -12.03 15.88
CA GLU A 236 -3.26 -12.21 17.09
C GLU A 236 -3.90 -13.21 18.05
N ALA A 237 -5.23 -13.19 18.21
CA ALA A 237 -5.95 -14.15 19.03
C ALA A 237 -5.79 -15.59 18.49
N MET A 238 -5.87 -15.78 17.17
CA MET A 238 -5.61 -17.09 16.53
C MET A 238 -4.16 -17.55 16.76
N ARG A 239 -3.17 -16.65 16.62
CA ARG A 239 -1.75 -16.96 16.85
C ARG A 239 -1.49 -17.36 18.30
N ALA A 240 -2.10 -16.66 19.25
CA ALA A 240 -1.96 -16.98 20.66
C ALA A 240 -2.65 -18.31 21.04
N ALA A 241 -3.78 -18.63 20.42
CA ALA A 241 -4.45 -19.92 20.59
C ALA A 241 -3.58 -21.09 20.07
N GLN A 242 -2.90 -20.91 18.94
CA GLN A 242 -2.00 -21.93 18.38
C GLN A 242 -0.76 -22.19 19.24
N GLN A 243 -0.31 -21.20 20.01
CA GLN A 243 0.87 -21.33 20.89
C GLN A 243 0.58 -22.01 22.22
N GLN A 244 -0.70 -22.29 22.55
CA GLN A 244 -1.09 -23.00 23.78
C GLN A 244 -1.39 -24.48 23.47
N PRO A 245 -0.48 -25.42 23.78
CA PRO A 245 -0.73 -26.84 23.56
C PRO A 245 -1.79 -27.35 24.52
N GLY A 246 -2.93 -27.84 24.00
CA GLY A 246 -3.94 -28.57 24.78
C GLY A 246 -5.34 -27.93 24.85
N ARG A 247 -5.55 -26.73 24.30
CA ARG A 247 -6.90 -26.15 24.15
C ARG A 247 -7.45 -26.48 22.76
N PRO A 248 -8.69 -26.95 22.60
CA PRO A 248 -9.25 -27.22 21.28
C PRO A 248 -9.17 -25.95 20.43
N LEU A 249 -8.64 -26.08 19.20
CA LEU A 249 -8.71 -24.99 18.21
C LEU A 249 -10.17 -24.57 18.07
N PRO A 250 -10.46 -23.26 17.99
CA PRO A 250 -11.83 -22.81 17.72
C PRO A 250 -12.28 -23.47 16.42
N SER A 251 -13.35 -24.26 16.50
CA SER A 251 -13.80 -25.05 15.38
C SER A 251 -14.38 -24.09 14.36
N SER A 252 -13.74 -23.99 13.20
CA SER A 252 -14.13 -23.12 12.07
C SER A 252 -15.54 -23.42 11.51
N GLY A 253 -16.31 -24.32 12.12
CA GLY A 253 -17.65 -24.74 11.70
C GLY A 253 -18.77 -24.49 12.72
N GLY A 254 -18.50 -23.84 13.86
CA GLY A 254 -19.57 -23.41 14.78
C GLY A 254 -20.28 -22.16 14.23
N LEU A 255 -21.61 -22.10 14.39
CA LEU A 255 -22.44 -20.93 14.02
C LEU A 255 -21.98 -19.60 14.67
N ASN A 256 -21.08 -19.67 15.67
CA ASN A 256 -20.51 -18.55 16.40
C ASN A 256 -18.98 -18.67 16.59
N ALA A 257 -18.21 -18.78 15.51
CA ALA A 257 -16.73 -18.71 15.58
C ALA A 257 -16.22 -17.42 16.27
N ALA A 258 -17.03 -16.35 16.27
CA ALA A 258 -16.76 -15.09 16.98
C ALA A 258 -16.92 -15.19 18.52
N ALA A 259 -17.70 -16.13 19.04
CA ALA A 259 -17.94 -16.28 20.49
C ALA A 259 -16.86 -17.14 21.18
N GLU A 260 -16.28 -18.11 20.47
CA GLU A 260 -15.20 -18.99 20.99
C GLU A 260 -13.86 -18.25 21.13
N VAL A 261 -13.67 -17.13 20.44
CA VAL A 261 -12.62 -16.14 20.77
C VAL A 261 -13.07 -15.38 22.02
N THR A 262 -13.31 -16.11 23.10
CA THR A 262 -13.71 -15.56 24.39
C THR A 262 -12.55 -14.71 24.89
N ARG A 263 -12.69 -13.40 24.66
CA ARG A 263 -11.71 -12.32 24.82
C ARG A 263 -10.62 -12.36 23.73
N PRO A 264 -10.64 -11.42 22.76
CA PRO A 264 -9.43 -11.08 22.03
C PRO A 264 -8.31 -10.91 23.07
N GLN A 265 -7.16 -11.56 22.87
CA GLN A 265 -6.02 -11.33 23.73
C GLN A 265 -5.43 -9.98 23.36
N TYR A 266 -6.12 -8.91 23.77
CA TYR A 266 -5.63 -7.56 23.62
C TYR A 266 -4.32 -7.44 24.41
N LYS A 267 -3.24 -7.05 23.74
CA LYS A 267 -1.95 -6.78 24.42
C LYS A 267 -2.11 -5.67 25.46
N ASN A 268 -2.95 -4.69 25.14
CA ASN A 268 -3.39 -3.65 26.06
C ASN A 268 -4.90 -3.42 25.87
N ILE A 269 -5.72 -4.27 26.51
CA ILE A 269 -7.19 -4.26 26.38
C ILE A 269 -7.81 -2.87 26.52
N ASN A 270 -7.26 -2.05 27.40
CA ASN A 270 -7.79 -0.71 27.63
C ASN A 270 -7.45 0.24 26.48
N ALA A 271 -6.19 0.24 26.00
CA ALA A 271 -5.80 1.11 24.89
C ALA A 271 -6.44 0.70 23.56
N ASP A 272 -6.55 -0.61 23.31
CA ASP A 272 -7.11 -1.15 22.09
C ASP A 272 -8.63 -0.92 22.00
N VAL A 273 -9.34 -1.08 23.12
CA VAL A 273 -10.78 -0.77 23.21
C VAL A 273 -11.02 0.74 23.09
N SER A 274 -10.22 1.58 23.74
CA SER A 274 -10.36 3.05 23.61
C SER A 274 -10.14 3.51 22.15
N PHE A 275 -9.16 2.96 21.44
CA PHE A 275 -8.99 3.25 20.01
C PHE A 275 -10.21 2.85 19.16
N LEU A 276 -10.79 1.67 19.43
CA LEU A 276 -12.00 1.24 18.73
C LEU A 276 -13.21 2.11 19.08
N LEU A 277 -13.40 2.48 20.35
CA LEU A 277 -14.48 3.39 20.76
C LEU A 277 -14.39 4.73 20.05
N GLU A 278 -13.18 5.30 19.94
CA GLU A 278 -12.95 6.51 19.16
C GLU A 278 -13.33 6.32 17.69
N ALA A 279 -12.82 5.26 17.04
CA ALA A 279 -13.08 5.00 15.62
C ALA A 279 -14.55 4.71 15.31
N TYR A 280 -15.25 3.93 16.15
CA TYR A 280 -16.69 3.67 16.03
C TYR A 280 -17.52 4.92 16.33
N GLY A 281 -17.08 5.76 17.27
CA GLY A 281 -17.72 7.04 17.59
C GLY A 281 -17.69 8.01 16.42
N GLN A 282 -16.61 8.02 15.63
CA GLN A 282 -16.54 8.80 14.39
C GLN A 282 -17.36 8.19 13.25
N LEU A 283 -17.60 6.88 13.26
CA LEU A 283 -18.43 6.21 12.26
C LEU A 283 -19.93 6.42 12.49
N GLY A 284 -20.33 6.75 13.73
CA GLY A 284 -21.73 6.96 14.09
C GLY A 284 -22.53 5.66 14.23
N GLU A 285 -21.87 4.57 14.65
CA GLU A 285 -22.46 3.23 14.80
C GLU A 285 -22.70 2.91 16.29
N PRO A 286 -23.88 3.25 16.86
CA PRO A 286 -24.13 3.15 18.30
C PRO A 286 -24.15 1.70 18.81
N ASP A 287 -24.60 0.76 17.98
CA ASP A 287 -24.65 -0.67 18.33
C ASP A 287 -23.24 -1.24 18.58
N GLY A 288 -22.27 -0.84 17.75
CA GLY A 288 -20.87 -1.23 17.90
C GLY A 288 -20.24 -0.67 19.17
N LEU A 289 -20.57 0.58 19.53
CA LEU A 289 -20.12 1.23 20.76
C LEU A 289 -20.65 0.50 22.01
N ALA A 290 -21.94 0.16 22.04
CA ALA A 290 -22.53 -0.55 23.17
C ALA A 290 -21.85 -1.91 23.40
N GLY A 291 -21.54 -2.64 22.32
CA GLY A 291 -20.79 -3.90 22.39
C GLY A 291 -19.38 -3.72 22.95
N LEU A 292 -18.64 -2.71 22.49
CA LEU A 292 -17.29 -2.40 22.98
C LEU A 292 -17.26 -1.99 24.46
N CYS A 293 -18.26 -1.20 24.90
CA CYS A 293 -18.40 -0.80 26.30
C CYS A 293 -18.58 -2.01 27.21
N ALA A 294 -19.38 -3.00 26.80
CA ALA A 294 -19.60 -4.22 27.55
C ALA A 294 -18.35 -5.12 27.64
N MET A 295 -17.44 -5.03 26.66
CA MET A 295 -16.22 -5.85 26.62
C MET A 295 -15.09 -5.35 27.53
N ARG A 296 -15.15 -4.10 28.02
CA ARG A 296 -14.06 -3.51 28.78
C ARG A 296 -14.01 -4.01 30.23
N PRO A 297 -12.93 -4.68 30.66
CA PRO A 297 -12.77 -5.06 32.06
C PRO A 297 -12.46 -3.82 32.90
N GLY A 298 -13.35 -3.48 33.84
CA GLY A 298 -13.15 -2.37 34.79
C GLY A 298 -13.97 -1.10 34.50
N GLY A 299 -14.86 -1.12 33.49
CA GLY A 299 -15.74 0.01 33.16
C GLY A 299 -15.09 1.07 32.25
N LEU A 300 -15.89 2.04 31.81
CA LEU A 300 -15.48 3.10 30.89
C LEU A 300 -14.59 4.14 31.58
N SER A 301 -13.51 4.54 30.93
CA SER A 301 -12.74 5.74 31.30
C SER A 301 -13.60 6.99 31.13
N GLU A 302 -13.29 8.06 31.86
CA GLU A 302 -13.98 9.35 31.74
C GLU A 302 -14.05 9.85 30.29
N ALA A 303 -12.95 9.73 29.53
CA ALA A 303 -12.92 10.11 28.12
C ALA A 303 -13.88 9.28 27.25
N ASP A 304 -13.99 7.99 27.55
CA ASP A 304 -14.87 7.07 26.83
C ASP A 304 -16.34 7.26 27.23
N GLN A 305 -16.61 7.65 28.49
CA GLN A 305 -17.97 8.01 28.93
C GLN A 305 -18.46 9.27 28.23
N VAL A 306 -17.60 10.27 28.06
CA VAL A 306 -17.93 11.49 27.29
C VAL A 306 -18.21 11.13 25.83
N LEU A 307 -17.32 10.34 25.19
CA LEU A 307 -17.50 9.92 23.79
C LEU A 307 -18.81 9.16 23.56
N VAL A 308 -19.19 8.26 24.48
CA VAL A 308 -20.45 7.51 24.38
C VAL A 308 -21.65 8.38 24.69
N ALA A 309 -21.54 9.38 25.56
CA ALA A 309 -22.63 10.30 25.87
C ALA A 309 -22.90 11.33 24.76
N GLU A 310 -21.88 11.66 23.96
CA GLU A 310 -21.98 12.62 22.86
C GLU A 310 -22.54 12.04 21.55
N ARG A 311 -22.69 10.72 21.44
CA ARG A 311 -23.05 10.00 20.21
C ARG A 311 -24.34 9.21 20.36
#